data_AF-A0A1H2LPA8-F1
#
_entry.id   AF-A0A1H2LPA8-F1
#
_cell.length_a   1.000
_cell.length_b   1.000
_cell.length_c   1.000
_cell.angle_alpha   90.00
_cell.angle_beta   90.00
_cell.angle_gamma   90.00
#
_symmetry.space_group_name_H-M   'P 1'
#
loop_
_entity.id
_entity.type
_entity.pdbx_description
1 polymer ?
#
loop_
_entity_poly.entity_id
_entity_poly.type
_entity_poly.pdbx_seq_one_letter_code
_entity_poly.pdbx_strand_id
1 'polypeptide(L)'
;MFGPLAGLSAEALVSTAAYSASMNAANTCRTLMAASLLHEQREEDYLHRRSELHSGRANSINDLLDTTADALAGGDPYTEYGPNGFEQATAELGAALNVTAAEARDLIRTGDAMRYRLPLTGTALACGRIDLGRFLIALKRTDFVDDATMPIVDAHLAEAILAREPMSTTRFTALVDQIVHKHAPDAVRRRNDHATRDRGVTIRPDRFQPGQSRLAGHLPHTDAAALNAQLTAIANSVHPRDGRTMNHPRFDTASF
;
A
#
# COMPACT_ATOMS: atom_id res chain seq x y z
N MET A 1 19.10 -23.17 -19.99
CA MET A 1 18.52 -22.80 -18.69
C MET A 1 17.48 -23.81 -18.19
N PHE A 2 16.54 -24.30 -19.02
CA PHE A 2 15.45 -25.20 -18.58
C PHE A 2 15.72 -26.71 -18.71
N GLY A 3 16.76 -27.12 -19.45
CA GLY A 3 17.14 -28.53 -19.61
C GLY A 3 17.28 -29.35 -18.31
N PRO A 4 17.79 -28.80 -17.20
CA PRO A 4 17.90 -29.52 -15.92
C PRO A 4 16.55 -29.85 -15.24
N LEU A 5 15.46 -29.18 -15.62
CA LEU A 5 14.13 -29.42 -15.02
C LEU A 5 13.36 -30.52 -15.75
N ALA A 6 13.59 -30.69 -17.05
CA ALA A 6 12.77 -31.56 -17.91
C ALA A 6 12.88 -33.07 -17.58
N GLY A 7 13.93 -33.50 -16.89
CA GLY A 7 14.14 -34.89 -16.47
C GLY A 7 13.75 -35.19 -15.02
N LEU A 8 13.23 -34.21 -14.29
CA LEU A 8 12.88 -34.36 -12.88
C LEU A 8 11.53 -35.05 -12.68
N SER A 9 11.39 -35.79 -11.59
CA SER A 9 10.08 -36.31 -11.16
C SER A 9 9.16 -35.16 -10.75
N ALA A 10 7.85 -35.42 -10.70
CA ALA A 10 6.87 -34.44 -10.21
C ALA A 10 7.21 -33.92 -8.80
N GLU A 11 7.65 -34.80 -7.91
CA GLU A 11 8.10 -34.44 -6.55
C GLU A 11 9.32 -33.51 -6.57
N ALA A 12 10.33 -33.83 -7.38
CA ALA A 12 11.52 -32.99 -7.52
C ALA A 12 11.21 -31.63 -8.14
N LEU A 13 10.28 -31.57 -9.10
CA LEU A 13 9.77 -30.33 -9.67
C LEU A 13 9.06 -29.46 -8.62
N VAL A 14 8.17 -30.06 -7.81
CA VAL A 14 7.47 -29.35 -6.73
C VAL A 14 8.46 -28.83 -5.69
N SER A 15 9.42 -29.64 -5.26
CA SER A 15 10.46 -29.25 -4.31
C SER A 15 11.32 -28.09 -4.85
N THR A 16 11.71 -28.16 -6.12
CA THR A 16 12.47 -27.09 -6.80
C THR A 16 11.68 -25.77 -6.86
N ALA A 17 10.38 -25.86 -7.16
CA ALA A 17 9.50 -24.69 -7.17
C ALA A 17 9.34 -24.09 -5.76
N ALA A 18 9.15 -24.92 -4.74
CA ALA A 18 9.03 -24.48 -3.34
C ALA A 18 10.32 -23.80 -2.84
N TYR A 19 11.49 -24.36 -3.14
CA TYR A 19 12.78 -23.75 -2.82
C TYR A 19 12.95 -22.40 -3.53
N SER A 20 12.64 -22.34 -4.82
CA SER A 20 12.73 -21.09 -5.59
C SER A 20 11.79 -20.02 -5.04
N ALA A 21 10.58 -20.38 -4.61
CA ALA A 21 9.64 -19.47 -3.97
C ALA A 21 10.19 -18.92 -2.64
N SER A 22 10.80 -19.77 -1.81
CA SER A 22 11.46 -19.34 -0.57
C SER A 22 12.64 -18.38 -0.84
N MET A 23 13.49 -18.71 -1.82
CA MET A 23 14.58 -17.84 -2.26
C MET A 23 14.08 -16.49 -2.79
N ASN A 24 12.99 -16.49 -3.55
CA ASN A 24 12.37 -15.26 -4.02
C ASN A 24 11.84 -14.41 -2.87
N ALA A 25 11.19 -15.02 -1.86
CA ALA A 25 10.71 -14.29 -0.69
C ALA A 25 11.86 -13.64 0.11
N ALA A 26 12.97 -14.36 0.30
CA ALA A 26 14.17 -13.83 0.93
C ALA A 26 14.79 -12.68 0.11
N ASN A 27 14.86 -12.83 -1.22
CA ASN A 27 15.35 -11.78 -2.11
C ASN A 27 14.43 -10.55 -2.12
N THR A 28 13.11 -10.73 -2.10
CA THR A 28 12.15 -9.64 -1.94
C THR A 28 12.41 -8.88 -0.65
N CYS A 29 12.61 -9.57 0.48
CA CYS A 29 12.94 -8.91 1.75
C CYS A 29 14.23 -8.10 1.65
N ARG A 30 15.28 -8.63 1.02
CA ARG A 30 16.53 -7.90 0.82
C ARG A 30 16.33 -6.65 -0.03
N THR A 31 15.56 -6.74 -1.12
CA THR A 31 15.22 -5.58 -1.95
C THR A 31 14.48 -4.52 -1.15
N LEU A 32 13.52 -4.91 -0.32
CA LEU A 32 12.76 -3.99 0.54
C LEU A 32 13.66 -3.33 1.60
N MET A 33 14.55 -4.10 2.25
CA MET A 33 15.52 -3.55 3.21
C MET A 33 16.48 -2.57 2.54
N ALA A 34 17.01 -2.92 1.37
CA ALA A 34 17.91 -2.04 0.61
C ALA A 34 17.20 -0.74 0.18
N ALA A 35 15.95 -0.82 -0.27
CA ALA A 35 15.15 0.34 -0.64
C ALA A 35 14.94 1.29 0.56
N SER A 36 14.62 0.76 1.73
CA SER A 36 14.46 1.55 2.96
C SER A 36 15.78 2.16 3.43
N LEU A 37 16.87 1.41 3.41
CA LEU A 37 18.20 1.93 3.80
C LEU A 37 18.71 2.99 2.83
N LEU A 38 18.44 2.85 1.52
CA LEU A 38 18.74 3.88 0.54
C LEU A 38 17.98 5.18 0.85
N HIS A 39 16.70 5.07 1.20
CA HIS A 39 15.88 6.20 1.62
C HIS A 39 16.47 6.87 2.87
N GLU A 40 16.79 6.10 3.91
CA GLU A 40 17.40 6.61 5.15
C GLU A 40 18.72 7.34 4.87
N GLN A 41 19.61 6.73 4.08
CA GLN A 41 20.90 7.35 3.72
C GLN A 41 20.71 8.65 2.91
N ARG A 42 19.75 8.69 1.98
CA ARG A 42 19.50 9.90 1.19
C ARG A 42 18.82 11.01 1.99
N GLU A 43 18.00 10.66 2.97
CA GLU A 43 17.45 11.62 3.92
C GLU A 43 18.54 12.18 4.83
N GLU A 44 19.46 11.35 5.33
CA GLU A 44 20.63 11.81 6.09
C GLU A 44 21.52 12.75 5.27
N ASP A 45 21.86 12.37 4.03
CA ASP A 45 22.62 13.22 3.10
C ASP A 45 21.92 14.57 2.86
N TYR A 46 20.59 14.55 2.68
CA TYR A 46 19.78 15.74 2.48
C TYR A 46 19.78 16.65 3.73
N LEU A 47 19.58 16.08 4.91
CA LEU A 47 19.60 16.82 6.18
C LEU A 47 20.99 17.39 6.48
N HIS A 48 22.07 16.65 6.16
CA HIS A 48 23.43 17.14 6.30
C HIS A 48 23.68 18.36 5.42
N ARG A 49 23.38 18.28 4.11
CA ARG A 49 23.48 19.42 3.18
C ARG A 49 22.67 20.63 3.66
N ARG A 50 21.45 20.40 4.17
CA ARG A 50 20.61 21.46 4.73
C ARG A 50 21.24 22.12 5.94
N SER A 51 21.90 21.36 6.81
CA SER A 51 22.58 21.88 8.00
C SER A 51 23.84 22.69 7.69
N GLU A 52 24.55 22.37 6.60
CA GLU A 52 25.71 23.13 6.14
C GLU A 52 25.31 24.54 5.66
N LEU A 53 24.15 24.64 5.00
CA LEU A 53 23.59 25.91 4.54
C LEU A 53 22.96 26.71 5.69
N HIS A 54 22.25 26.02 6.58
CA HIS A 54 21.58 26.61 7.74
C HIS A 54 21.99 25.89 9.02
N SER A 55 22.98 26.43 9.73
CA SER A 55 23.47 25.88 11.01
C SER A 55 22.43 25.87 12.15
N GLY A 56 21.24 26.46 11.93
CA GLY A 56 20.19 26.62 12.95
C GLY A 56 20.56 27.60 14.07
N ARG A 57 21.70 28.29 13.97
CA ARG A 57 22.12 29.30 14.95
C ARG A 57 21.50 30.64 14.58
N ALA A 58 20.67 31.16 15.46
CA ALA A 58 20.26 32.56 15.44
C ALA A 58 21.22 33.38 16.30
N ASN A 59 21.74 34.49 15.78
CA ASN A 59 22.63 35.36 16.57
C ASN A 59 21.84 36.27 17.52
N SER A 60 20.50 36.28 17.40
CA SER A 60 19.57 37.09 18.18
C SER A 60 18.17 36.45 18.19
N ILE A 61 17.33 36.89 19.12
CA ILE A 61 15.89 36.55 19.12
C ILE A 61 15.21 37.06 17.84
N ASN A 62 15.61 38.23 17.32
CA ASN A 62 15.06 38.77 16.08
C ASN A 62 15.44 37.90 14.87
N ASP A 63 16.70 37.47 14.75
CA ASP A 63 17.15 36.51 13.72
C ASP A 63 16.28 35.23 13.74
N LEU A 64 16.00 34.71 14.94
CA LEU A 64 15.19 33.52 15.10
C LEU A 64 13.74 33.77 14.65
N LEU A 65 13.16 34.90 15.05
CA LEU A 65 11.79 35.29 14.69
C LEU A 65 11.65 35.47 13.17
N ASP A 66 12.61 36.13 12.53
CA ASP A 66 12.65 36.33 11.08
C ASP A 66 12.78 34.98 10.34
N THR A 67 13.66 34.10 10.80
CA THR A 67 13.80 32.74 10.23
C THR A 67 12.51 31.92 10.35
N THR A 68 11.81 32.00 11.49
CA THR A 68 10.48 31.35 11.64
C THR A 68 9.43 32.00 10.76
N ALA A 69 9.46 33.31 10.57
CA ALA A 69 8.51 34.01 9.70
C ALA A 69 8.71 33.59 8.23
N ASP A 70 9.95 33.44 7.77
CA ASP A 70 10.28 32.97 6.43
C ASP A 70 9.87 31.49 6.23
N ALA A 71 10.12 30.63 7.22
CA ALA A 71 9.67 29.24 7.18
C ALA A 71 8.13 29.12 7.14
N LEU A 72 7.42 29.99 7.86
CA LEU A 72 5.95 30.07 7.83
C LEU A 72 5.41 30.72 6.55
N ALA A 73 6.18 31.61 5.91
CA ALA A 73 5.85 32.21 4.63
C ALA A 73 5.86 31.20 3.47
N GLY A 74 6.43 30.01 3.68
CA GLY A 74 6.25 28.85 2.81
C GLY A 74 7.07 28.91 1.53
N GLY A 75 8.32 29.38 1.61
CA GLY A 75 9.28 29.21 0.52
C GLY A 75 9.37 27.74 0.11
N ASP A 76 9.43 27.46 -1.20
CA ASP A 76 9.48 26.09 -1.70
C ASP A 76 10.83 25.46 -1.31
N PRO A 77 10.86 24.47 -0.39
CA PRO A 77 12.10 23.82 0.03
C PRO A 77 12.85 23.18 -1.14
N TYR A 78 12.13 22.82 -2.22
CA TYR A 78 12.74 22.28 -3.43
C TYR A 78 13.60 23.32 -4.15
N THR A 79 13.18 24.58 -4.18
CA THR A 79 13.96 25.64 -4.84
C THR A 79 15.26 25.98 -4.11
N GLU A 80 15.28 25.82 -2.79
CA GLU A 80 16.42 26.16 -1.94
C GLU A 80 17.37 24.96 -1.76
N TYR A 81 16.82 23.76 -1.59
CA TYR A 81 17.59 22.56 -1.19
C TYR A 81 17.60 21.45 -2.25
N GLY A 82 16.82 21.58 -3.32
CA GLY A 82 16.64 20.53 -4.31
C GLY A 82 15.77 19.37 -3.81
N PRO A 83 15.81 18.21 -4.50
CA PRO A 83 14.98 17.06 -4.15
C PRO A 83 15.33 16.52 -2.76
N ASN A 84 14.33 16.10 -1.99
CA ASN A 84 14.56 15.49 -0.68
C ASN A 84 15.14 14.06 -0.81
N GLY A 85 15.46 13.43 0.31
CA GLY A 85 16.05 12.10 0.32
C GLY A 85 15.14 11.04 -0.29
N PHE A 86 13.85 11.09 0.00
CA PHE A 86 12.85 10.19 -0.57
C PHE A 86 12.74 10.29 -2.10
N GLU A 87 12.79 11.51 -2.66
CA GLU A 87 12.76 11.76 -4.10
C GLU A 87 14.04 11.24 -4.78
N GLN A 88 15.20 11.50 -4.18
CA GLN A 88 16.49 10.98 -4.65
C GLN A 88 16.49 9.44 -4.64
N ALA A 89 16.13 8.81 -3.52
CA ALA A 89 16.06 7.37 -3.38
C ALA A 89 15.06 6.74 -4.37
N THR A 90 13.91 7.38 -4.57
CA THR A 90 12.91 6.93 -5.56
C THR A 90 13.49 6.93 -6.98
N ALA A 91 14.15 8.00 -7.37
CA ALA A 91 14.74 8.13 -8.71
C ALA A 91 15.86 7.10 -8.93
N GLU A 92 16.77 6.97 -7.97
CA GLU A 92 17.89 6.02 -8.02
C GLU A 92 17.40 4.56 -8.07
N LEU A 93 16.47 4.19 -7.19
CA LEU A 93 15.92 2.83 -7.14
C LEU A 93 15.12 2.51 -8.41
N GLY A 94 14.29 3.45 -8.88
CA GLY A 94 13.50 3.30 -10.10
C GLY A 94 14.38 3.06 -11.32
N ALA A 95 15.45 3.85 -11.46
CA ALA A 95 16.43 3.68 -12.52
C ALA A 95 17.19 2.35 -12.42
N ALA A 96 17.60 1.94 -11.22
CA ALA A 96 18.36 0.70 -11.02
C ALA A 96 17.53 -0.58 -11.28
N LEU A 97 16.23 -0.55 -10.98
CA LEU A 97 15.33 -1.71 -11.13
C LEU A 97 14.51 -1.68 -12.42
N ASN A 98 14.65 -0.65 -13.26
CA ASN A 98 13.82 -0.42 -14.45
C ASN A 98 12.32 -0.41 -14.14
N VAL A 99 11.93 0.22 -13.04
CA VAL A 99 10.52 0.35 -12.60
C VAL A 99 10.08 1.80 -12.61
N THR A 100 8.77 2.02 -12.57
CA THR A 100 8.21 3.37 -12.48
C THR A 100 8.54 4.02 -11.13
N ALA A 101 8.53 5.35 -11.07
CA ALA A 101 8.69 6.07 -9.81
C ALA A 101 7.58 5.71 -8.79
N ALA A 102 6.38 5.35 -9.24
CA ALA A 102 5.31 4.89 -8.36
C ALA A 102 5.67 3.54 -7.69
N GLU A 103 6.14 2.57 -8.48
CA GLU A 103 6.58 1.27 -7.96
C GLU A 103 7.79 1.41 -7.03
N ALA A 104 8.77 2.26 -7.36
CA ALA A 104 9.91 2.52 -6.50
C ALA A 104 9.50 3.12 -5.14
N ARG A 105 8.56 4.09 -5.12
CA ARG A 105 8.00 4.64 -3.87
C ARG A 105 7.32 3.57 -3.03
N ASP A 106 6.56 2.68 -3.67
CA ASP A 106 5.86 1.60 -2.98
C ASP A 106 6.86 0.59 -2.38
N LEU A 107 7.95 0.27 -3.09
CA LEU A 107 9.03 -0.55 -2.55
C LEU A 107 9.69 0.08 -1.32
N ILE A 108 10.04 1.37 -1.39
CA ILE A 108 10.64 2.10 -0.27
C ILE A 108 9.69 2.11 0.93
N ARG A 109 8.43 2.53 0.74
CA ARG A 109 7.42 2.58 1.81
C ARG A 109 7.13 1.21 2.42
N THR A 110 7.11 0.17 1.60
CA THR A 110 6.94 -1.21 2.07
C THR A 110 8.17 -1.65 2.87
N GLY A 111 9.37 -1.29 2.45
CA GLY A 111 10.62 -1.51 3.19
C GLY A 111 10.64 -0.79 4.55
N ASP A 112 10.26 0.49 4.58
CA ASP A 112 10.14 1.27 5.82
C ASP A 112 9.12 0.64 6.76
N ALA A 113 7.95 0.27 6.24
CA ALA A 113 6.94 -0.41 7.04
C ALA A 113 7.43 -1.76 7.57
N MET A 114 8.18 -2.54 6.77
CA MET A 114 8.78 -3.80 7.20
C MET A 114 9.84 -3.59 8.28
N ARG A 115 10.62 -2.52 8.25
CA ARG A 115 11.66 -2.24 9.26
C ARG A 115 11.10 -1.65 10.54
N TYR A 116 10.16 -0.72 10.44
CA TYR A 116 9.75 0.12 11.57
C TYR A 116 8.34 -0.15 12.10
N ARG A 117 7.43 -0.73 11.30
CA ARG A 117 6.04 -1.00 11.73
C ARG A 117 5.73 -2.48 11.93
N LEU A 118 6.20 -3.36 11.03
CA LEU A 118 5.88 -4.78 11.02
C LEU A 118 7.13 -5.69 10.92
N PRO A 119 8.17 -5.50 11.77
CA PRO A 119 9.41 -6.29 11.70
C PRO A 119 9.22 -7.79 11.93
N LEU A 120 8.33 -8.20 12.84
CA LEU A 120 8.08 -9.61 13.13
C LEU A 120 7.29 -10.27 12.01
N THR A 121 6.26 -9.60 11.48
CA THR A 121 5.54 -10.07 10.29
C THR A 121 6.45 -10.09 9.05
N GLY A 122 7.39 -9.14 8.94
CA GLY A 122 8.45 -9.13 7.91
C GLY A 122 9.35 -10.37 7.99
N THR A 123 9.61 -10.89 9.18
CA THR A 123 10.35 -12.16 9.36
C THR A 123 9.59 -13.34 8.76
N ALA A 124 8.26 -13.37 8.87
CA ALA A 124 7.44 -14.40 8.23
C ALA A 124 7.54 -14.35 6.70
N LEU A 125 7.68 -13.16 6.10
CA LEU A 125 7.98 -13.01 4.67
C LEU A 125 9.39 -13.52 4.35
N ALA A 126 10.39 -13.14 5.15
CA ALA A 126 11.78 -13.55 4.94
C ALA A 126 11.98 -15.07 4.98
N CYS A 127 11.21 -15.77 5.82
CA CYS A 127 11.21 -17.23 5.90
C CYS A 127 10.35 -17.91 4.81
N GLY A 128 9.69 -17.14 3.93
CA GLY A 128 8.77 -17.68 2.92
C GLY A 128 7.48 -18.27 3.50
N ARG A 129 7.13 -17.94 4.75
CA ARG A 129 5.87 -18.38 5.38
C ARG A 129 4.67 -17.67 4.75
N ILE A 130 4.87 -16.41 4.36
CA ILE A 130 3.95 -15.61 3.56
C ILE A 130 4.69 -15.07 2.33
N ASP A 131 3.93 -14.72 1.29
CA ASP A 131 4.42 -13.99 0.13
C ASP A 131 4.23 -12.47 0.32
N LEU A 132 4.81 -11.69 -0.60
CA LEU A 132 4.71 -10.23 -0.56
C LEU A 132 3.25 -9.75 -0.58
N GLY A 133 2.39 -10.43 -1.33
CA GLY A 133 0.96 -10.10 -1.39
C GLY A 133 0.29 -10.20 -0.02
N ARG A 134 0.56 -11.26 0.75
CA ARG A 134 0.05 -11.40 2.13
C ARG A 134 0.67 -10.38 3.09
N PHE A 135 1.95 -10.07 2.94
CA PHE A 135 2.58 -9.00 3.73
C PHE A 135 1.89 -7.64 3.49
N LEU A 136 1.62 -7.30 2.22
CA LEU A 136 0.90 -6.07 1.86
C LEU A 136 -0.54 -6.05 2.37
N ILE A 137 -1.21 -7.21 2.43
CA ILE A 137 -2.51 -7.32 3.10
C ILE A 137 -2.37 -6.97 4.58
N ALA A 138 -1.42 -7.58 5.30
CA ALA A 138 -1.20 -7.27 6.71
C ALA A 138 -0.94 -5.77 6.93
N LEU A 139 -0.01 -5.20 6.16
CA LEU A 139 0.29 -3.78 6.17
C LEU A 139 -0.98 -2.93 6.01
N LYS A 140 -1.74 -3.14 4.93
CA LYS A 140 -2.97 -2.36 4.64
C LYS A 140 -4.02 -2.48 5.73
N ARG A 141 -4.22 -3.68 6.29
CA ARG A 141 -5.22 -3.89 7.36
C ARG A 141 -4.79 -3.27 8.69
N THR A 142 -3.50 -2.99 8.86
CA THR A 142 -2.94 -2.29 10.03
C THR A 142 -2.72 -0.79 9.83
N ASP A 143 -3.14 -0.20 8.71
CA ASP A 143 -2.95 1.24 8.41
C ASP A 143 -3.45 2.16 9.54
N PHE A 144 -4.55 1.81 10.19
CA PHE A 144 -5.17 2.62 11.24
C PHE A 144 -4.74 2.25 12.65
N VAL A 145 -3.78 1.33 12.83
CA VAL A 145 -3.22 0.99 14.14
C VAL A 145 -2.18 2.06 14.51
N ASP A 146 -2.27 2.61 15.71
CA ASP A 146 -1.32 3.60 16.22
C ASP A 146 0.03 2.97 16.59
N ASP A 147 1.07 3.80 16.61
CA ASP A 147 2.45 3.36 16.82
C ASP A 147 2.67 2.72 18.19
N ALA A 148 1.91 3.13 19.22
CA ALA A 148 2.01 2.54 20.56
C ALA A 148 1.46 1.10 20.60
N THR A 149 0.42 0.82 19.82
CA THR A 149 -0.25 -0.50 19.78
C THR A 149 0.37 -1.43 18.73
N MET A 150 1.01 -0.88 17.69
CA MET A 150 1.54 -1.64 16.56
C MET A 150 2.47 -2.80 16.95
N PRO A 151 3.44 -2.65 17.89
CA PRO A 151 4.33 -3.76 18.25
C PRO A 151 3.59 -4.99 18.79
N ILE A 152 2.49 -4.78 19.52
CA ILE A 152 1.65 -5.86 20.06
C ILE A 152 0.90 -6.56 18.92
N VAL A 153 0.35 -5.78 17.98
CA VAL A 153 -0.34 -6.31 16.80
C VAL A 153 0.62 -7.11 15.92
N ASP A 154 1.81 -6.59 15.66
CA ASP A 154 2.83 -7.26 14.85
C ASP A 154 3.28 -8.59 15.47
N ALA A 155 3.50 -8.63 16.79
CA ALA A 155 3.86 -9.85 17.50
C ALA A 155 2.78 -10.94 17.37
N HIS A 156 1.51 -10.58 17.57
CA HIS A 156 0.41 -11.53 17.44
C HIS A 156 0.15 -11.95 15.98
N LEU A 157 0.37 -11.06 15.01
CA LEU A 157 0.33 -11.41 13.59
C LEU A 157 1.41 -12.46 13.27
N ALA A 158 2.65 -12.18 13.64
CA ALA A 158 3.77 -13.09 13.40
C ALA A 158 3.56 -14.46 14.06
N GLU A 159 3.16 -14.48 15.34
CA GLU A 159 2.83 -15.70 16.07
C GLU A 159 1.73 -16.50 15.36
N ALA A 160 0.63 -15.84 14.99
CA ALA A 160 -0.51 -16.50 14.36
C ALA A 160 -0.19 -17.03 12.96
N ILE A 161 0.68 -16.36 12.20
CA ILE A 161 1.14 -16.76 10.87
C ILE A 161 2.07 -17.97 10.96
N LEU A 162 2.99 -17.98 11.92
CA LEU A 162 3.95 -19.07 12.11
C LEU A 162 3.28 -20.33 12.66
N ALA A 163 2.29 -20.19 13.54
CA ALA A 163 1.62 -21.33 14.20
C ALA A 163 0.61 -22.08 13.31
N ARG A 164 0.21 -21.54 12.15
CA ARG A 164 -0.86 -22.11 11.32
C ARG A 164 -0.33 -22.60 9.99
N GLU A 165 -0.96 -23.64 9.44
CA GLU A 165 -0.74 -24.12 8.07
C GLU A 165 -1.09 -23.07 7.00
N PRO A 166 -0.57 -23.20 5.77
CA PRO A 166 -0.93 -22.32 4.67
C PRO A 166 -2.44 -22.25 4.48
N MET A 167 -2.95 -21.04 4.25
CA MET A 167 -4.38 -20.79 4.14
C MET A 167 -4.72 -19.93 2.93
N SER A 168 -5.98 -19.97 2.52
CA SER A 168 -6.51 -19.11 1.47
C SER A 168 -6.33 -17.64 1.84
N THR A 169 -6.22 -16.78 0.84
CA THR A 169 -6.11 -15.32 1.03
C THR A 169 -7.29 -14.78 1.85
N THR A 170 -8.51 -15.26 1.63
CA THR A 170 -9.69 -14.86 2.41
C THR A 170 -9.54 -15.19 3.90
N ARG A 171 -9.07 -16.41 4.21
CA ARG A 171 -8.87 -16.83 5.61
C ARG A 171 -7.70 -16.08 6.26
N PHE A 172 -6.65 -15.78 5.50
CA PHE A 172 -5.56 -14.93 5.95
C PHE A 172 -6.04 -13.52 6.28
N THR A 173 -6.80 -12.87 5.39
CA THR A 173 -7.37 -11.54 5.65
C THR A 173 -8.24 -11.54 6.90
N ALA A 174 -9.11 -12.54 7.05
CA ALA A 174 -9.96 -12.68 8.24
C ALA A 174 -9.13 -12.87 9.53
N LEU A 175 -8.02 -13.60 9.47
CA LEU A 175 -7.09 -13.76 10.59
C LEU A 175 -6.48 -12.42 11.00
N VAL A 176 -5.97 -11.65 10.04
CA VAL A 176 -5.42 -10.31 10.28
C VAL A 176 -6.46 -9.41 10.93
N ASP A 177 -7.69 -9.43 10.40
CA ASP A 177 -8.80 -8.64 10.94
C ASP A 177 -9.16 -9.01 12.36
N GLN A 178 -9.18 -10.30 12.68
CA GLN A 178 -9.46 -10.79 14.02
C GLN A 178 -8.39 -10.29 15.02
N ILE A 179 -7.12 -10.30 14.62
CA ILE A 179 -6.01 -9.84 15.45
C ILE A 179 -6.10 -8.32 15.66
N VAL A 180 -6.30 -7.55 14.60
CA VAL A 180 -6.48 -6.08 14.69
C VAL A 180 -7.70 -5.74 15.55
N HIS A 181 -8.82 -6.42 15.38
CA HIS A 181 -10.02 -6.19 16.19
C HIS A 181 -9.80 -6.48 17.68
N LYS A 182 -9.06 -7.55 17.98
CA LYS A 182 -8.79 -7.97 19.36
C LYS A 182 -7.78 -7.04 20.06
N HIS A 183 -6.73 -6.63 19.36
CA HIS A 183 -5.58 -5.94 19.96
C HIS A 183 -5.53 -4.43 19.69
N ALA A 184 -6.24 -3.95 18.66
CA ALA A 184 -6.33 -2.55 18.28
C ALA A 184 -7.78 -2.17 17.87
N PRO A 185 -8.77 -2.30 18.76
CA PRO A 185 -10.17 -2.04 18.42
C PRO A 185 -10.42 -0.61 17.94
N ASP A 186 -9.67 0.37 18.44
CA ASP A 186 -9.77 1.76 18.00
C ASP A 186 -9.30 1.96 16.55
N ALA A 187 -8.40 1.11 16.04
CA ALA A 187 -8.04 1.12 14.63
C ALA A 187 -9.24 0.78 13.74
N VAL A 188 -10.11 -0.14 14.19
CA VAL A 188 -11.34 -0.50 13.48
C VAL A 188 -12.31 0.69 13.46
N ARG A 189 -12.43 1.40 14.59
CA ARG A 189 -13.25 2.62 14.68
C ARG A 189 -12.73 3.70 13.72
N ARG A 190 -11.44 4.05 13.82
CA ARG A 190 -10.80 5.05 12.93
C ARG A 190 -10.96 4.69 11.46
N ARG A 191 -10.82 3.41 11.11
CA ARG A 191 -11.01 2.92 9.75
C ARG A 191 -12.45 3.12 9.26
N ASN A 192 -13.45 2.82 10.09
CA ASN A 192 -14.85 3.01 9.73
C ASN A 192 -15.22 4.49 9.60
N ASP A 193 -14.69 5.33 10.49
CA ASP A 193 -14.88 6.78 10.44
C ASP A 193 -14.27 7.36 9.15
N HIS A 194 -13.06 6.92 8.81
CA HIS A 194 -12.39 7.31 7.57
C HIS A 194 -13.16 6.82 6.33
N ALA A 195 -13.60 5.56 6.29
CA ALA A 195 -14.41 5.04 5.18
C ALA A 195 -15.73 5.81 5.00
N THR A 196 -16.29 6.34 6.09
CA THR A 196 -17.49 7.18 6.06
C THR A 196 -17.18 8.58 5.51
N ARG A 197 -16.02 9.15 5.84
CA ARG A 197 -15.57 10.48 5.36
C ARG A 197 -15.17 10.46 3.89
N ASP A 198 -14.49 9.39 3.47
CA ASP A 198 -13.98 9.22 2.10
C ASP A 198 -15.04 8.67 1.14
N ARG A 199 -16.31 8.61 1.58
CA ARG A 199 -17.40 8.19 0.71
C ARG A 199 -17.54 9.18 -0.45
N GLY A 200 -17.51 8.66 -1.66
CA GLY A 200 -17.56 9.50 -2.85
C GLY A 200 -17.68 8.67 -4.11
N VAL A 201 -18.41 9.19 -5.08
CA VAL A 201 -18.51 8.63 -6.43
C VAL A 201 -17.91 9.64 -7.38
N THR A 202 -17.02 9.17 -8.25
CA THR A 202 -16.42 9.94 -9.32
C THR A 202 -16.82 9.32 -10.65
N ILE A 203 -17.22 10.19 -11.58
CA ILE A 203 -17.46 9.83 -12.97
C ILE A 203 -16.42 10.61 -13.77
N ARG A 204 -15.57 9.91 -14.51
CA ARG A 204 -14.54 10.52 -15.35
C ARG A 204 -14.47 9.80 -16.69
N PRO A 205 -14.11 10.49 -17.79
CA PRO A 205 -13.84 9.82 -19.06
C PRO A 205 -12.82 8.68 -18.88
N ASP A 206 -13.03 7.55 -19.56
CA ASP A 206 -12.08 6.43 -19.51
C ASP A 206 -10.86 6.77 -20.37
N ARG A 207 -9.68 6.79 -19.73
CA ARG A 207 -8.43 7.17 -20.38
C ARG A 207 -7.94 6.18 -21.44
N PHE A 208 -8.44 4.94 -21.42
CA PHE A 208 -8.02 3.87 -22.33
C PHE A 208 -9.11 3.50 -23.34
N GLN A 209 -10.35 3.96 -23.12
CA GLN A 209 -11.49 3.63 -23.97
C GLN A 209 -12.23 4.91 -24.39
N PRO A 210 -11.81 5.53 -25.52
CA PRO A 210 -12.44 6.74 -26.04
C PRO A 210 -13.95 6.55 -26.24
N GLY A 211 -14.74 7.53 -25.78
CA GLY A 211 -16.21 7.47 -25.83
C GLY A 211 -16.86 6.77 -24.64
N GLN A 212 -16.08 6.21 -23.70
CA GLN A 212 -16.60 5.66 -22.44
C GLN A 212 -16.25 6.55 -21.25
N SER A 213 -17.06 6.47 -20.20
CA SER A 213 -16.78 7.07 -18.90
C SER A 213 -16.78 5.98 -17.83
N ARG A 214 -15.86 6.08 -16.88
CA ARG A 214 -15.74 5.19 -15.74
C ARG A 214 -16.42 5.81 -14.53
N LEU A 215 -17.35 5.06 -13.93
CA LEU A 215 -17.88 5.33 -12.60
C LEU A 215 -17.07 4.51 -11.58
N ALA A 216 -16.44 5.20 -10.64
CA ALA A 216 -15.70 4.57 -9.54
C ALA A 216 -16.02 5.32 -8.24
N GLY A 217 -16.23 4.58 -7.16
CA GLY A 217 -16.50 5.17 -5.86
C GLY A 217 -16.12 4.27 -4.71
N HIS A 218 -15.89 4.89 -3.55
CA HIS A 218 -15.69 4.21 -2.29
C HIS A 218 -16.92 4.48 -1.43
N LEU A 219 -17.50 3.42 -0.88
CA LEU A 219 -18.71 3.45 -0.07
C LEU A 219 -18.54 2.48 1.09
N PRO A 220 -19.08 2.78 2.29
CA PRO A 220 -19.25 1.78 3.33
C PRO A 220 -19.97 0.54 2.79
N HIS A 221 -19.64 -0.65 3.29
CA HIS A 221 -20.12 -1.91 2.71
C HIS A 221 -21.65 -2.01 2.66
N THR A 222 -22.33 -1.55 3.71
CA THR A 222 -23.80 -1.48 3.79
C THR A 222 -24.38 -0.56 2.73
N ASP A 223 -23.77 0.60 2.54
CA ASP A 223 -24.22 1.62 1.59
C ASP A 223 -23.99 1.17 0.15
N ALA A 224 -22.85 0.49 -0.10
CA ALA A 224 -22.55 -0.12 -1.40
C ALA A 224 -23.57 -1.21 -1.76
N ALA A 225 -23.96 -2.06 -0.79
CA ALA A 225 -24.98 -3.08 -0.99
C ALA A 225 -26.35 -2.47 -1.29
N ALA A 226 -26.73 -1.42 -0.55
CA ALA A 226 -27.98 -0.69 -0.79
C ALA A 226 -28.00 -0.01 -2.17
N LEU A 227 -26.91 0.67 -2.55
CA LEU A 227 -26.77 1.29 -3.88
C LEU A 227 -26.86 0.24 -4.99
N ASN A 228 -26.17 -0.90 -4.84
CA ASN A 228 -26.23 -1.97 -5.82
C ASN A 228 -27.65 -2.53 -5.98
N ALA A 229 -28.39 -2.72 -4.87
CA ALA A 229 -29.78 -3.16 -4.91
C ALA A 229 -30.69 -2.14 -5.61
N GLN A 230 -30.51 -0.84 -5.35
CA GLN A 230 -31.26 0.23 -6.02
C GLN A 230 -30.96 0.26 -7.53
N LEU A 231 -29.69 0.17 -7.93
CA LEU A 231 -29.30 0.13 -9.35
C LEU A 231 -29.91 -1.10 -10.06
N THR A 232 -29.93 -2.25 -9.41
CA THR A 232 -30.59 -3.46 -9.94
C THR A 232 -32.10 -3.26 -10.07
N ALA A 233 -32.76 -2.64 -9.09
CA ALA A 233 -34.19 -2.38 -9.14
C ALA A 233 -34.56 -1.41 -10.28
N ILE A 234 -33.78 -0.33 -10.47
CA ILE A 234 -33.96 0.61 -11.57
C ILE A 234 -33.83 -0.12 -12.93
N ALA A 235 -32.75 -0.88 -13.12
CA ALA A 235 -32.53 -1.64 -14.34
C ALA A 235 -33.69 -2.61 -14.65
N ASN A 236 -34.25 -3.27 -13.63
CA ASN A 236 -35.37 -4.19 -13.80
C ASN A 236 -36.71 -3.48 -14.05
N SER A 237 -36.91 -2.27 -13.52
CA SER A 237 -38.17 -1.52 -13.66
C SER A 237 -38.42 -0.98 -15.07
N VAL A 238 -37.37 -0.84 -15.89
CA VAL A 238 -37.44 -0.30 -17.26
C VAL A 238 -37.78 -1.37 -18.30
N HIS A 239 -37.84 -2.65 -17.93
CA HIS A 239 -38.12 -3.76 -18.84
C HIS A 239 -39.51 -4.41 -18.68
N PRO A 240 -40.56 -3.83 -19.32
CA PRO A 240 -41.71 -4.65 -19.75
C PRO A 240 -41.80 -4.85 -21.27
N ARG A 241 -41.06 -4.09 -22.12
CA ARG A 241 -41.27 -4.10 -23.59
C ARG A 241 -40.00 -4.01 -24.46
N ASP A 242 -38.82 -4.34 -23.95
CA ASP A 242 -37.64 -4.44 -24.81
C ASP A 242 -37.19 -5.90 -24.94
N GLY A 243 -37.23 -6.41 -26.17
CA GLY A 243 -36.94 -7.80 -26.52
C GLY A 243 -35.46 -8.06 -26.78
N ARG A 244 -34.54 -7.32 -26.14
CA ARG A 244 -33.09 -7.46 -26.34
C ARG A 244 -32.42 -8.00 -25.08
N THR A 245 -31.53 -8.96 -25.31
CA THR A 245 -30.90 -9.87 -24.34
C THR A 245 -30.17 -9.16 -23.19
N MET A 246 -30.26 -9.76 -21.99
CA MET A 246 -29.91 -9.25 -20.65
C MET A 246 -28.50 -8.66 -20.40
N ASN A 247 -27.64 -8.46 -21.40
CA ASN A 247 -26.25 -8.05 -21.18
C ASN A 247 -26.00 -6.54 -21.07
N HIS A 248 -26.99 -5.67 -21.33
CA HIS A 248 -26.78 -4.21 -21.35
C HIS A 248 -27.88 -3.31 -20.72
N PRO A 249 -28.59 -3.66 -19.63
CA PRO A 249 -29.64 -2.78 -19.09
C PRO A 249 -29.14 -1.55 -18.29
N ARG A 250 -27.83 -1.36 -18.10
CA ARG A 250 -27.29 -0.38 -17.13
C ARG A 250 -27.03 1.04 -17.66
N PHE A 251 -27.06 1.27 -18.97
CA PHE A 251 -26.56 2.52 -19.55
C PHE A 251 -27.50 3.27 -20.50
N ASP A 252 -28.65 2.71 -20.89
CA ASP A 252 -29.60 3.40 -21.78
C ASP A 252 -30.51 4.42 -21.08
N THR A 253 -30.32 4.63 -19.78
CA THR A 253 -31.11 5.58 -18.97
C THR A 253 -30.26 6.76 -18.51
N ALA A 254 -29.90 7.65 -19.43
CA ALA A 254 -29.47 9.01 -19.12
C ALA A 254 -29.65 9.94 -20.34
N SER A 255 -30.90 10.19 -20.75
CA SER A 255 -31.23 11.48 -21.35
C SER A 255 -31.53 12.44 -20.21
N PHE A 256 -30.59 13.34 -19.92
CA PHE A 256 -30.85 14.60 -19.23
C PHE A 256 -31.25 15.65 -20.26
#